data_AF-A0A536B4V3-F1
#
_entry.id   AF-A0A536B4V3-F1
#
_cell.length_a   1.000
_cell.length_b   1.000
_cell.length_c   1.000
_cell.angle_alpha   90.00
_cell.angle_beta   90.00
_cell.angle_gamma   90.00
#
_symmetry.space_group_name_H-M   'P 1'
#
loop_
_entity.id
_entity.type
_entity.pdbx_description
1 polymer ?
#
loop_
_entity_poly.entity_id
_entity_poly.type
_entity_poly.pdbx_seq_one_letter_code
_entity_poly.pdbx_strand_id
1 'polypeptide(L)'
;MTARMITLIVGGGMSAIALLAGLLVAVNNVAQYAVGAVRPEQFRTNELLGIPLTIAGALGLLYLWPPVQRAVARAIPLRPGSPVIYLTVVLGLLLLAQQVGAQVQPGPPLTIGDLLAQDIPLLILCFVGVGVFVRRSPRRAFERLGLLAPRQRRWWLVAVLGIGVFIAVAFAIEAVANVVSPSQQKQVTDVTTVLFSHFNNPAAIIFLGVLAAVVEETLFRGALLPRFGIVISSVLFAALHTQYAVSFATL
;
A
#
# COMPACT_ATOMS: atom_id res chain seq x y z
N MET A 1 32.23 0.27 -2.47
CA MET A 1 31.08 0.64 -1.61
C MET A 1 30.32 -0.62 -1.24
N THR A 2 30.11 -0.92 0.05
CA THR A 2 29.44 -2.18 0.44
C THR A 2 27.93 -2.10 0.20
N ALA A 3 27.27 -3.22 -0.14
CA ALA A 3 25.82 -3.27 -0.36
C ALA A 3 25.01 -2.67 0.81
N ARG A 4 25.54 -2.78 2.04
CA ARG A 4 25.00 -2.13 3.23
C ARG A 4 24.96 -0.60 3.10
N MET A 5 26.06 0.02 2.69
CA MET A 5 26.13 1.48 2.53
C MET A 5 25.16 1.97 1.45
N ILE A 6 25.06 1.23 0.34
CA ILE A 6 24.11 1.55 -0.74
C ILE A 6 22.68 1.53 -0.21
N THR A 7 22.27 0.48 0.50
CA THR A 7 20.89 0.40 1.05
C THR A 7 20.58 1.53 2.03
N LEU A 8 21.54 1.92 2.87
CA LEU A 8 21.35 3.02 3.82
C LEU A 8 21.27 4.37 3.11
N ILE A 9 22.11 4.60 2.10
CA ILE A 9 22.11 5.84 1.30
C ILE A 9 20.82 5.94 0.49
N VAL A 10 20.39 4.85 -0.15
CA VAL A 10 19.13 4.82 -0.90
C VAL A 10 17.95 5.10 0.03
N GLY A 11 17.82 4.37 1.14
CA GLY A 11 16.69 4.57 2.06
C GLY A 11 16.73 5.95 2.75
N GLY A 12 17.91 6.45 3.13
CA GLY A 12 18.08 7.80 3.67
C GLY A 12 17.75 8.88 2.63
N GLY A 13 18.22 8.71 1.40
CA GLY A 13 17.92 9.61 0.28
C GLY A 13 16.43 9.66 -0.04
N MET A 14 15.76 8.50 -0.11
CA MET A 14 14.30 8.44 -0.29
C MET A 14 13.55 9.15 0.85
N SER A 15 13.98 8.95 2.10
CA SER A 15 13.36 9.60 3.26
C SER A 15 13.56 11.12 3.24
N ALA A 16 14.76 11.59 2.85
CA ALA A 16 15.05 13.01 2.70
C ALA A 16 14.25 13.66 1.57
N ILE A 17 14.17 13.00 0.40
CA ILE A 17 13.37 13.46 -0.73
C ILE A 17 11.89 13.55 -0.33
N ALA A 18 11.35 12.52 0.33
CA ALA A 18 9.98 12.53 0.82
C ALA A 18 9.73 13.65 1.83
N LEU A 19 10.64 13.85 2.78
CA LEU A 19 10.54 14.94 3.76
C LEU A 19 10.49 16.31 3.06
N LEU A 20 11.43 16.57 2.14
CA LEU A 20 11.51 17.83 1.40
C LEU A 20 10.29 18.03 0.50
N ALA A 21 9.88 17.01 -0.26
CA ALA A 21 8.72 17.07 -1.13
C ALA A 21 7.43 17.32 -0.34
N GLY A 22 7.23 16.60 0.78
CA GLY A 22 6.08 16.79 1.65
C GLY A 22 6.03 18.21 2.24
N LEU A 23 7.17 18.72 2.72
CA LEU A 23 7.27 20.08 3.24
C LEU A 23 6.97 21.12 2.15
N LEU A 24 7.51 20.95 0.95
CA LEU A 24 7.25 21.85 -0.18
C LEU A 24 5.76 21.87 -0.55
N VAL A 25 5.11 20.70 -0.60
CA VAL A 25 3.67 20.59 -0.86
C VAL A 25 2.87 21.29 0.24
N ALA A 26 3.17 21.00 1.50
CA ALA A 26 2.45 21.59 2.64
C ALA A 26 2.61 23.12 2.69
N VAL A 27 3.83 23.63 2.53
CA VAL A 27 4.10 25.08 2.49
C VAL A 27 3.40 25.74 1.31
N ASN A 28 3.43 25.13 0.12
CA ASN A 28 2.72 25.65 -1.04
C ASN A 28 1.21 25.72 -0.79
N ASN A 29 0.60 24.68 -0.23
CA ASN A 29 -0.83 24.67 0.09
C ASN A 29 -1.20 25.74 1.12
N VAL A 30 -0.38 25.92 2.17
CA VAL A 30 -0.57 26.99 3.17
C VAL A 30 -0.48 28.36 2.52
N ALA A 31 0.49 28.58 1.62
CA ALA A 31 0.62 29.84 0.89
C ALA A 31 -0.61 30.12 0.01
N GLN A 32 -1.10 29.11 -0.74
CA GLN A 32 -2.30 29.23 -1.56
C GLN A 32 -3.55 29.51 -0.72
N TYR A 33 -3.67 28.90 0.46
CA TYR A 33 -4.77 29.17 1.38
C TYR A 33 -4.71 30.58 1.96
N ALA A 34 -3.52 31.05 2.35
CA ALA A 34 -3.31 32.38 2.92
C ALA A 34 -3.66 33.52 1.95
N VAL A 35 -3.43 33.32 0.64
CA VAL A 35 -3.83 34.30 -0.40
C VAL A 35 -5.28 34.12 -0.87
N GLY A 36 -6.04 33.21 -0.26
CA GLY A 36 -7.44 32.96 -0.59
C GLY A 36 -7.67 32.22 -1.93
N ALA A 37 -6.62 31.62 -2.51
CA ALA A 37 -6.72 30.93 -3.80
C ALA A 37 -7.41 29.55 -3.72
N VAL A 38 -7.44 28.93 -2.53
CA VAL A 38 -8.09 27.63 -2.31
C VAL A 38 -9.08 27.70 -1.14
N ARG A 39 -10.18 26.95 -1.28
CA ARG A 39 -11.21 26.82 -0.23
C ARG A 39 -10.69 25.97 0.94
N PRO A 40 -11.23 26.12 2.16
CA PRO A 40 -10.82 25.32 3.33
C PRO A 40 -10.93 23.80 3.13
N GLU A 41 -11.92 23.33 2.38
CA GLU A 41 -12.07 21.91 2.05
C GLU A 41 -10.97 21.40 1.13
N GLN A 42 -10.67 22.15 0.07
CA GLN A 42 -9.60 21.80 -0.87
C GLN A 42 -8.23 21.86 -0.20
N PHE A 43 -8.00 22.83 0.68
CA PHE A 43 -6.79 22.88 1.51
C PHE A 43 -6.62 21.61 2.35
N ARG A 44 -7.67 21.19 3.07
CA ARG A 44 -7.63 19.94 3.87
C ARG A 44 -7.32 18.72 3.01
N THR A 45 -7.94 18.59 1.84
CA THR A 45 -7.68 17.47 0.93
C THR A 45 -6.24 17.49 0.40
N ASN A 46 -5.71 18.67 0.02
CA ASN A 46 -4.34 18.78 -0.48
C ASN A 46 -3.31 18.46 0.62
N GLU A 47 -3.59 18.80 1.88
CA GLU A 47 -2.74 18.47 3.03
C GLU A 47 -2.67 16.98 3.34
N LEU A 48 -3.66 16.18 2.90
CA LEU A 48 -3.60 14.71 3.02
C LEU A 48 -2.42 14.10 2.25
N LEU A 49 -1.85 14.80 1.26
CA LEU A 49 -0.63 14.36 0.59
C LEU A 49 0.64 14.90 1.27
N GLY A 50 0.66 16.20 1.59
CA GLY A 50 1.84 16.87 2.13
C GLY A 50 2.23 16.35 3.52
N ILE A 51 1.29 16.35 4.47
CA ILE A 51 1.57 16.02 5.88
C ILE A 51 2.05 14.58 6.04
N PRO A 52 1.36 13.54 5.52
CA PRO A 52 1.81 12.17 5.70
C PRO A 52 3.17 11.91 5.07
N LEU A 53 3.46 12.51 3.92
CA LEU A 53 4.75 12.36 3.24
C LEU A 53 5.90 12.99 4.05
N THR A 54 5.67 14.18 4.63
CA THR A 54 6.60 14.81 5.58
C THR A 54 6.86 13.92 6.78
N ILE A 55 5.80 13.39 7.41
CA ILE A 55 5.91 12.52 8.58
C ILE A 55 6.69 11.24 8.23
N ALA A 56 6.35 10.59 7.12
CA ALA A 56 7.04 9.37 6.68
C ALA A 56 8.53 9.62 6.38
N GLY A 57 8.86 10.74 5.73
CA GLY A 57 10.25 11.13 5.48
C GLY A 57 11.02 11.41 6.77
N ALA A 58 10.42 12.16 7.71
CA ALA A 58 11.01 12.44 9.02
C ALA A 58 11.24 11.16 9.84
N LEU A 59 10.23 10.28 9.91
CA LEU A 59 10.33 9.00 10.62
C LEU A 59 11.36 8.07 9.96
N GLY A 60 11.44 8.06 8.63
CA GLY A 60 12.46 7.31 7.89
C GLY A 60 13.88 7.75 8.23
N LEU A 61 14.13 9.06 8.25
CA LEU A 61 15.43 9.62 8.68
C LEU A 61 15.72 9.34 10.15
N LEU A 62 14.72 9.49 11.03
CA LEU A 62 14.86 9.20 12.45
C LEU A 62 15.20 7.72 12.69
N TYR A 63 14.60 6.82 11.92
CA TYR A 63 14.86 5.37 11.99
C TYR A 63 16.26 4.99 11.50
N LEU A 64 17.01 5.89 10.84
CA LEU A 64 18.42 5.67 10.53
C LEU A 64 19.27 5.60 11.81
N TRP A 65 18.83 6.23 12.89
CA TRP A 65 19.58 6.31 14.14
C TRP A 65 19.50 4.99 14.94
N PRO A 66 20.64 4.32 15.27
CA PRO A 66 20.61 3.03 15.96
C PRO A 66 19.88 2.97 17.32
N PRO A 67 19.83 4.03 18.16
CA PRO A 67 18.99 4.05 19.36
C PRO A 67 17.50 3.92 19.03
N VAL A 68 17.02 4.58 17.99
CA VAL A 68 15.61 4.52 17.56
C VAL A 68 15.27 3.11 17.10
N GLN A 69 16.12 2.49 16.28
CA GLN A 69 15.93 1.09 15.85
C GLN A 69 15.85 0.13 17.04
N ARG A 70 16.70 0.33 18.05
CA ARG A 70 16.68 -0.48 19.29
C ARG A 70 15.42 -0.25 20.11
N ALA A 71 14.94 0.99 20.19
CA ALA A 71 13.71 1.31 20.91
C ALA A 71 12.49 0.66 20.23
N VAL A 72 12.36 0.80 18.91
CA VAL A 72 11.27 0.18 18.13
C VAL A 72 11.32 -1.35 18.25
N ALA A 73 12.52 -1.95 18.23
CA ALA A 73 12.69 -3.39 18.38
C ALA A 73 12.27 -3.95 19.75
N ARG A 74 11.99 -3.09 20.75
CA ARG A 74 11.39 -3.53 22.02
C ARG A 74 9.89 -3.80 21.91
N ALA A 75 9.21 -3.08 21.01
CA ALA A 75 7.78 -3.21 20.80
C ALA A 75 7.43 -4.15 19.64
N ILE A 76 8.33 -4.27 18.66
CA ILE A 76 8.11 -4.96 17.40
C ILE A 76 9.28 -5.92 17.15
N PRO A 77 9.06 -7.16 16.64
CA PRO A 77 10.13 -8.13 16.36
C PRO A 77 11.01 -7.76 15.14
N LEU A 78 11.54 -6.53 15.10
CA LEU A 78 12.50 -6.07 14.10
C LEU A 78 13.92 -6.37 14.55
N ARG A 79 14.81 -6.69 13.62
CA ARG A 79 16.26 -6.83 13.89
C ARG A 79 16.97 -5.47 13.69
N PRO A 80 17.44 -4.80 14.77
CA PRO A 80 18.17 -3.54 14.66
C PRO A 80 19.46 -3.71 13.85
N GLY A 81 19.88 -2.65 13.17
CA GLY A 81 21.12 -2.60 12.39
C GLY A 81 21.07 -3.35 11.05
N SER A 82 19.95 -4.00 10.71
CA SER A 82 19.76 -4.64 9.42
C SER A 82 19.42 -3.59 8.35
N PRO A 83 20.28 -3.37 7.33
CA PRO A 83 20.02 -2.38 6.28
C PRO A 83 18.77 -2.72 5.46
N VAL A 84 18.46 -4.01 5.31
CA VAL A 84 17.28 -4.48 4.59
C VAL A 84 16.00 -4.16 5.37
N ILE A 85 16.02 -4.30 6.70
CA ILE A 85 14.87 -3.93 7.54
C ILE A 85 14.69 -2.42 7.54
N TYR A 86 15.78 -1.65 7.62
CA TYR A 86 15.72 -0.20 7.46
C TYR A 86 15.01 0.20 6.16
N LEU A 87 15.45 -0.33 5.01
CA LEU A 87 14.79 -0.05 3.73
C LEU A 87 13.33 -0.49 3.73
N THR A 88 12.99 -1.64 4.32
CA THR A 88 11.60 -2.12 4.40
C THR A 88 10.72 -1.18 5.22
N VAL A 89 11.23 -0.67 6.34
CA VAL A 89 10.51 0.30 7.18
C VAL A 89 10.30 1.61 6.43
N VAL A 90 11.33 2.14 5.78
CA VAL A 90 11.22 3.36 4.96
C VAL A 90 10.17 3.18 3.87
N LEU A 91 10.23 2.08 3.10
CA LEU A 91 9.27 1.80 2.04
C LEU A 91 7.84 1.63 2.58
N GLY A 92 7.68 0.95 3.72
CA GLY A 92 6.37 0.80 4.38
C GLY A 92 5.79 2.13 4.86
N LEU A 93 6.62 3.02 5.42
CA LEU A 93 6.20 4.36 5.82
C LEU A 93 5.78 5.21 4.62
N LEU A 94 6.54 5.18 3.54
CA LEU A 94 6.23 5.92 2.31
C LEU A 94 4.98 5.39 1.62
N LEU A 95 4.79 4.07 1.61
CA LEU A 95 3.56 3.45 1.14
C LEU A 95 2.37 3.96 1.98
N LEU A 96 2.47 3.87 3.31
CA LEU A 96 1.41 4.36 4.19
C LEU A 96 1.08 5.83 3.96
N ALA A 97 2.09 6.68 3.82
CA ALA A 97 1.89 8.10 3.52
C ALA A 97 1.14 8.33 2.21
N GLN A 98 1.51 7.58 1.15
CA GLN A 98 0.84 7.67 -0.14
C GLN A 98 -0.62 7.21 -0.05
N GLN A 99 -0.92 6.22 0.79
CA GLN A 99 -2.27 5.68 0.96
C GLN A 99 -3.20 6.58 1.78
N VAL A 100 -2.66 7.23 2.81
CA VAL A 100 -3.42 8.24 3.58
C VAL A 100 -3.80 9.42 2.70
N GLY A 101 -2.91 9.81 1.78
CA GLY A 101 -3.16 10.89 0.83
C GLY A 101 -3.96 10.49 -0.42
N ALA A 102 -4.09 9.19 -0.68
CA ALA A 102 -4.89 8.68 -1.78
C ALA A 102 -6.37 8.77 -1.40
N GLN A 103 -7.13 9.53 -2.19
CA GLN A 103 -8.59 9.55 -2.13
C GLN A 103 -9.09 9.11 -3.50
N VAL A 104 -10.03 8.17 -3.55
CA VAL A 104 -10.67 7.82 -4.80
C VAL A 104 -11.51 9.02 -5.25
N GLN A 105 -11.02 9.74 -6.25
CA GLN A 105 -11.72 10.87 -6.85
C GLN A 105 -12.50 10.41 -8.08
N PRO A 106 -13.64 11.06 -8.40
CA PRO A 106 -14.29 10.88 -9.69
C PRO A 106 -13.28 11.21 -10.79
N GLY A 107 -12.98 10.23 -11.63
CA GLY A 107 -11.99 10.35 -12.69
C GLY A 107 -12.44 9.61 -13.94
N PRO A 108 -11.68 9.74 -15.04
CA PRO A 108 -11.92 8.92 -16.21
C PRO A 108 -11.83 7.43 -15.84
N PRO A 109 -12.53 6.54 -16.58
CA PRO A 109 -12.39 5.11 -16.39
C PRO A 109 -10.93 4.68 -16.44
N LEU A 110 -10.53 3.84 -15.49
CA LEU A 110 -9.18 3.31 -15.41
C LEU A 110 -8.87 2.50 -16.67
N THR A 111 -7.62 2.56 -17.09
CA THR A 111 -7.07 1.71 -18.13
C THR A 111 -6.25 0.59 -17.50
N ILE A 112 -5.97 -0.46 -18.30
CA ILE A 112 -5.03 -1.50 -17.89
C ILE A 112 -3.65 -0.88 -17.58
N GLY A 113 -3.25 0.16 -18.32
CA GLY A 113 -2.01 0.88 -18.08
C GLY A 113 -1.94 1.51 -16.70
N ASP A 114 -3.04 2.11 -16.23
CA ASP A 114 -3.10 2.77 -14.92
C ASP A 114 -2.94 1.73 -13.78
N LEU A 115 -3.64 0.60 -13.89
CA LEU A 115 -3.53 -0.48 -12.92
C LEU A 115 -2.12 -1.07 -12.87
N LEU A 116 -1.53 -1.35 -14.03
CA LEU A 116 -0.16 -1.87 -14.10
C LEU A 116 0.86 -0.85 -13.58
N ALA A 117 0.67 0.44 -13.84
CA ALA A 117 1.54 1.50 -13.35
C ALA A 117 1.49 1.63 -11.82
N GLN A 118 0.36 1.28 -11.19
CA GLN A 118 0.23 1.24 -9.74
C GLN A 118 0.82 -0.05 -9.13
N ASP A 119 0.49 -1.20 -9.71
CA ASP A 119 0.74 -2.51 -9.11
C ASP A 119 2.15 -3.07 -9.38
N ILE A 120 2.71 -2.83 -10.58
CA ILE A 120 4.05 -3.32 -10.93
C ILE A 120 5.13 -2.72 -10.01
N PRO A 121 5.15 -1.41 -9.72
CA PRO A 121 6.11 -0.85 -8.78
C PRO A 121 6.03 -1.49 -7.38
N LEU A 122 4.83 -1.74 -6.87
CA LEU A 122 4.64 -2.44 -5.58
C LEU A 122 5.22 -3.85 -5.63
N LEU A 123 4.98 -4.57 -6.72
CA LEU A 123 5.54 -5.90 -6.90
C LEU A 123 7.08 -5.87 -6.94
N ILE A 124 7.67 -4.93 -7.68
CA ILE A 124 9.13 -4.73 -7.72
C ILE A 124 9.68 -4.43 -6.32
N LEU A 125 8.99 -3.57 -5.56
CA LEU A 125 9.39 -3.25 -4.18
C LEU A 125 9.36 -4.49 -3.27
N CYS A 126 8.49 -5.46 -3.51
CA CYS A 126 8.52 -6.73 -2.77
C CYS A 126 9.83 -7.50 -3.03
N PHE A 127 10.24 -7.62 -4.29
CA PHE A 127 11.49 -8.29 -4.67
C PHE A 127 12.72 -7.58 -4.09
N VAL A 128 12.77 -6.25 -4.20
CA VAL A 128 13.83 -5.43 -3.61
C VAL A 128 13.83 -5.57 -2.08
N GLY A 129 12.65 -5.52 -1.47
CA GLY A 129 12.45 -5.68 -0.03
C GLY A 129 13.01 -7.01 0.48
N VAL A 130 12.80 -8.12 -0.24
CA VAL A 130 13.38 -9.42 0.12
C VAL A 130 14.88 -9.55 -0.16
N GLY A 131 15.48 -8.56 -0.82
CA GLY A 131 16.90 -8.48 -1.10
C GLY A 131 17.32 -9.32 -2.31
N VAL A 132 16.49 -9.36 -3.35
CA VAL A 132 16.88 -9.95 -4.64
C VAL A 132 18.18 -9.30 -5.14
N PHE A 133 19.08 -10.10 -5.72
CA PHE A 133 20.42 -9.70 -6.17
C PHE A 133 21.43 -9.22 -5.11
N VAL A 134 20.99 -8.95 -3.88
CA VAL A 134 21.89 -8.55 -2.77
C VAL A 134 22.18 -9.72 -1.83
N ARG A 135 21.14 -10.45 -1.41
CA ARG A 135 21.26 -11.59 -0.48
C ARG A 135 20.66 -12.88 -1.04
N ARG A 136 19.81 -12.78 -2.06
CA ARG A 136 19.08 -13.90 -2.64
C ARG A 136 19.20 -13.86 -4.17
N SER A 137 19.35 -15.03 -4.78
CA SER A 137 19.13 -15.19 -6.21
C SER A 137 17.64 -15.02 -6.55
N PRO A 138 17.28 -14.70 -7.81
CA PRO A 138 15.89 -14.58 -8.23
C PRO A 138 15.02 -15.76 -7.82
N ARG A 139 15.50 -17.00 -8.05
CA ARG A 139 14.77 -18.21 -7.65
C ARG A 139 14.43 -18.25 -6.16
N ARG A 140 15.39 -17.92 -5.29
CA ARG A 140 15.17 -17.87 -3.83
C ARG A 140 14.25 -16.70 -3.42
N ALA A 141 14.19 -15.63 -4.22
CA ALA A 141 13.24 -14.54 -3.99
C ALA A 141 11.81 -14.99 -4.31
N PHE A 142 11.58 -15.69 -5.43
CA PHE A 142 10.27 -16.30 -5.75
C PHE A 142 9.80 -17.27 -4.67
N GLU A 143 10.68 -18.19 -4.24
CA GLU A 143 10.38 -19.13 -3.14
C GLU A 143 10.02 -18.40 -1.84
N ARG A 144 10.77 -17.34 -1.50
CA ARG A 144 10.53 -16.52 -0.30
C ARG A 144 9.26 -15.68 -0.40
N LEU A 145 8.86 -15.26 -1.59
CA LEU A 145 7.65 -14.48 -1.82
C LEU A 145 6.39 -15.35 -1.94
N GLY A 146 6.53 -16.68 -1.98
CA GLY A 146 5.39 -17.60 -2.12
C GLY A 146 4.88 -17.73 -3.54
N LEU A 147 5.62 -17.23 -4.53
CA LEU A 147 5.29 -17.31 -5.96
C LEU A 147 5.66 -18.69 -6.54
N LEU A 148 5.09 -19.73 -5.93
CA LEU A 148 5.30 -21.13 -6.28
C LEU A 148 4.00 -21.76 -6.73
N ALA A 149 4.09 -22.73 -7.64
CA ALA A 149 2.92 -23.48 -8.07
C ALA A 149 2.27 -24.20 -6.87
N PRO A 150 0.93 -24.23 -6.79
CA PRO A 150 0.24 -24.95 -5.73
C PRO A 150 0.66 -26.42 -5.70
N ARG A 151 1.10 -26.91 -4.53
CA ARG A 151 1.59 -28.29 -4.38
C ARG A 151 0.48 -29.34 -4.54
N GLN A 152 -0.77 -28.97 -4.23
CA GLN A 152 -1.89 -29.90 -4.12
C GLN A 152 -2.69 -29.92 -5.43
N ARG A 153 -2.96 -31.10 -5.98
CA ARG A 153 -3.66 -31.28 -7.26
C ARG A 153 -5.10 -30.70 -7.29
N ARG A 154 -5.70 -30.50 -6.12
CA ARG A 154 -7.09 -30.02 -5.95
C ARG A 154 -7.18 -28.56 -5.45
N TRP A 155 -6.11 -27.78 -5.57
CA TRP A 155 -6.08 -26.37 -5.14
C TRP A 155 -7.22 -25.55 -5.74
N TRP A 156 -7.61 -25.86 -6.99
CA TRP A 156 -8.67 -25.17 -7.72
C TRP A 156 -10.05 -25.31 -7.06
N LEU A 157 -10.34 -26.42 -6.37
CA LEU A 157 -11.61 -26.57 -5.64
C LEU A 157 -11.68 -25.58 -4.48
N VAL A 158 -10.58 -25.42 -3.75
CA VAL A 158 -10.47 -24.44 -2.66
C VAL A 158 -10.59 -23.02 -3.22
N ALA A 159 -9.98 -22.74 -4.37
CA ALA A 159 -10.09 -21.44 -5.03
C ALA A 159 -11.54 -21.14 -5.44
N VAL A 160 -12.23 -22.06 -6.11
CA VAL A 160 -13.63 -21.88 -6.55
C VAL A 160 -14.57 -21.71 -5.36
N LEU A 161 -14.45 -22.55 -4.33
CA LEU A 161 -15.23 -22.42 -3.10
C LEU A 161 -14.94 -21.10 -2.38
N GLY A 162 -13.66 -20.73 -2.29
CA GLY A 162 -13.22 -19.47 -1.70
C GLY A 162 -13.82 -18.27 -2.43
N ILE A 163 -13.75 -18.24 -3.77
CA ILE A 163 -14.38 -17.20 -4.59
C ILE A 163 -15.88 -17.09 -4.27
N GLY A 164 -16.61 -18.21 -4.23
CA GLY A 164 -18.03 -18.22 -3.88
C GLY A 164 -18.31 -17.65 -2.48
N VAL A 165 -17.50 -18.03 -1.48
CA VAL A 165 -17.61 -17.50 -0.11
C VAL A 165 -17.31 -16.00 -0.06
N PHE A 166 -16.24 -15.54 -0.70
CA PHE A 166 -15.89 -14.11 -0.71
C PHE A 166 -16.92 -13.26 -1.44
N ILE A 167 -17.50 -13.76 -2.54
CA ILE A 167 -18.62 -13.09 -3.20
C ILE A 167 -19.82 -12.98 -2.26
N ALA A 168 -20.19 -14.05 -1.56
CA ALA A 168 -21.30 -14.03 -0.60
C ALA A 168 -21.06 -13.04 0.55
N VAL A 169 -19.82 -12.99 1.08
CA VAL A 169 -19.43 -12.03 2.12
C VAL A 169 -19.49 -10.59 1.58
N ALA A 170 -19.00 -10.34 0.37
CA ALA A 170 -19.06 -9.02 -0.24
C ALA A 170 -20.50 -8.51 -0.39
N PHE A 171 -21.42 -9.36 -0.88
CA PHE A 171 -22.84 -9.02 -0.97
C PHE A 171 -23.47 -8.78 0.41
N ALA A 172 -23.09 -9.55 1.43
CA ALA A 172 -23.57 -9.33 2.79
C ALA A 172 -23.11 -7.98 3.36
N ILE A 173 -21.84 -7.62 3.16
CA ILE A 173 -21.30 -6.32 3.57
C ILE A 173 -22.01 -5.18 2.84
N GLU A 174 -22.20 -5.30 1.52
CA GLU A 174 -22.94 -4.31 0.73
C GLU A 174 -24.38 -4.15 1.21
N ALA A 175 -25.08 -5.25 1.51
CA ALA A 175 -26.44 -5.19 2.04
C ALA A 175 -26.51 -4.44 3.38
N VAL A 176 -25.56 -4.69 4.28
CA VAL A 176 -25.48 -3.97 5.56
C VAL A 176 -25.09 -2.51 5.35
N ALA A 177 -24.13 -2.21 4.48
CA ALA A 177 -23.68 -0.86 4.17
C ALA A 177 -24.82 0.00 3.58
N ASN A 178 -25.67 -0.59 2.73
CA ASN A 178 -26.86 0.07 2.17
C ASN A 178 -27.88 0.49 3.25
N VAL A 179 -27.89 -0.17 4.41
CA VAL A 179 -28.78 0.16 5.53
C VAL A 179 -28.10 1.15 6.50
N VAL A 180 -26.84 0.89 6.85
CA VAL A 180 -26.11 1.63 7.89
C VAL A 180 -25.57 2.96 7.36
N SER A 181 -25.14 3.02 6.10
CA SER A 181 -24.54 4.21 5.50
C SER A 181 -24.87 4.34 4.00
N PRO A 182 -26.15 4.54 3.65
CA PRO A 182 -26.63 4.52 2.26
C PRO A 182 -25.96 5.59 1.37
N SER A 183 -25.70 6.79 1.90
CA SER A 183 -25.09 7.87 1.13
C SER A 183 -23.63 7.58 0.78
N GLN A 184 -22.85 7.02 1.72
CA GLN A 184 -21.47 6.62 1.47
C GLN A 184 -21.42 5.43 0.51
N GLN A 185 -22.28 4.44 0.71
CA GLN A 185 -22.35 3.27 -0.18
C GLN A 185 -22.67 3.70 -1.61
N LYS A 186 -23.65 4.61 -1.79
CA LYS A 186 -23.97 5.15 -3.12
C LYS A 186 -22.76 5.85 -3.76
N GLN A 187 -22.05 6.68 -2.99
CA GLN A 187 -20.86 7.37 -3.50
C GLN A 187 -19.79 6.37 -3.97
N VAL A 188 -19.51 5.34 -3.17
CA VAL A 188 -18.54 4.29 -3.53
C VAL A 188 -18.99 3.53 -4.77
N THR A 189 -20.26 3.16 -4.87
CA THR A 189 -20.81 2.46 -6.04
C THR A 189 -20.73 3.32 -7.30
N ASP A 190 -21.11 4.60 -7.22
CA ASP A 190 -21.07 5.52 -8.37
C ASP A 190 -19.63 5.68 -8.89
N VAL A 191 -18.67 5.92 -7.98
CA VAL A 191 -17.26 6.09 -8.33
C VAL A 191 -16.67 4.79 -8.89
N THR A 192 -16.91 3.65 -8.23
CA THR A 192 -16.42 2.33 -8.66
C THR A 192 -16.97 1.95 -10.04
N THR A 193 -18.25 2.21 -10.29
CA THR A 193 -18.91 1.88 -11.58
C THR A 193 -18.25 2.64 -12.73
N VAL A 194 -17.96 3.93 -12.54
CA VAL A 194 -17.29 4.74 -13.57
C VAL A 194 -15.84 4.27 -13.76
N LEU A 195 -15.07 4.17 -12.68
CA LEU A 195 -13.66 3.81 -12.72
C LEU A 195 -13.42 2.45 -13.37
N PHE A 196 -14.27 1.46 -13.09
CA PHE A 196 -14.12 0.11 -13.62
C PHE A 196 -15.02 -0.20 -14.81
N SER A 197 -15.65 0.80 -15.44
CA SER A 197 -16.56 0.58 -16.59
C SER A 197 -15.91 -0.17 -17.76
N HIS A 198 -14.59 -0.04 -17.97
CA HIS A 198 -13.83 -0.81 -18.98
C HIS A 198 -13.63 -2.29 -18.62
N PHE A 199 -13.91 -2.69 -17.38
CA PHE A 199 -13.64 -4.03 -16.85
C PHE A 199 -14.92 -4.83 -16.58
N ASN A 200 -15.94 -4.63 -17.42
CA ASN A 200 -17.26 -5.27 -17.26
C ASN A 200 -17.38 -6.66 -17.92
N ASN A 201 -16.31 -7.20 -18.50
CA ASN A 201 -16.30 -8.52 -19.12
C ASN A 201 -15.58 -9.57 -18.22
N PRO A 202 -15.91 -10.87 -18.33
CA PRO A 202 -15.36 -11.90 -17.44
C PRO A 202 -13.83 -11.96 -17.42
N ALA A 203 -13.17 -11.77 -18.57
CA ALA A 203 -11.70 -11.81 -18.65
C ALA A 203 -11.07 -10.63 -17.91
N ALA A 204 -11.65 -9.44 -18.02
CA ALA A 204 -11.21 -8.24 -17.31
C ALA A 204 -11.42 -8.36 -15.80
N ILE A 205 -12.54 -8.95 -15.35
CA ILE A 205 -12.81 -9.21 -13.92
C ILE A 205 -11.78 -10.20 -13.35
N ILE A 206 -11.48 -11.29 -14.08
CA ILE A 206 -10.45 -12.25 -13.68
C ILE A 206 -9.08 -11.56 -13.64
N PHE A 207 -8.75 -10.74 -14.64
CA PHE A 207 -7.50 -9.99 -14.68
C PHE A 207 -7.34 -9.08 -13.45
N LEU A 208 -8.37 -8.30 -13.12
CA LEU A 208 -8.38 -7.44 -11.92
C LEU A 208 -8.13 -8.25 -10.65
N GLY A 209 -8.90 -9.31 -10.45
CA GLY A 209 -8.80 -10.15 -9.26
C GLY A 209 -7.43 -10.81 -9.13
N VAL A 210 -6.87 -11.32 -10.24
CA VAL A 210 -5.55 -11.98 -10.23
C VAL A 210 -4.42 -10.97 -10.03
N LEU A 211 -4.48 -9.80 -10.69
CA LEU A 211 -3.46 -8.76 -10.56
C LEU A 211 -3.36 -8.29 -9.11
N ALA A 212 -4.50 -7.88 -8.53
CA ALA A 212 -4.56 -7.44 -7.13
C ALA A 212 -4.13 -8.56 -6.18
N ALA A 213 -4.65 -9.78 -6.34
CA ALA A 213 -4.31 -10.91 -5.47
C ALA A 213 -2.81 -11.25 -5.50
N VAL A 214 -2.18 -11.25 -6.68
CA VAL A 214 -0.73 -11.52 -6.79
C VAL A 214 0.06 -10.44 -6.07
N VAL A 215 -0.25 -9.17 -6.28
CA VAL A 215 0.48 -8.05 -5.69
C VAL A 215 0.32 -8.03 -4.18
N GLU A 216 -0.91 -8.15 -3.68
CA GLU A 216 -1.21 -8.14 -2.25
C GLU A 216 -0.62 -9.36 -1.54
N GLU A 217 -0.78 -10.57 -2.07
CA GLU A 217 -0.24 -11.77 -1.43
C GLU A 217 1.30 -11.73 -1.40
N THR A 218 1.93 -11.23 -2.47
CA THR A 218 3.38 -11.05 -2.55
C THR A 218 3.87 -10.00 -1.56
N LEU A 219 3.17 -8.88 -1.43
CA LEU A 219 3.51 -7.79 -0.52
C LEU A 219 3.29 -8.20 0.94
N PHE A 220 2.06 -8.59 1.29
CA PHE A 220 1.71 -8.84 2.68
C PHE A 220 2.25 -10.16 3.16
N ARG A 221 1.94 -11.29 2.51
CA ARG A 221 2.36 -12.60 3.03
C ARG A 221 3.79 -12.94 2.67
N GLY A 222 4.21 -12.58 1.47
CA GLY A 222 5.58 -12.81 1.00
C GLY A 222 6.60 -11.88 1.66
N ALA A 223 6.42 -10.57 1.57
CA ALA A 223 7.43 -9.60 1.96
C ALA A 223 7.31 -9.16 3.44
N LEU A 224 6.14 -8.66 3.84
CA LEU A 224 5.92 -7.94 5.11
C LEU A 224 5.70 -8.87 6.31
N LEU A 225 4.76 -9.82 6.22
CA LEU A 225 4.32 -10.69 7.31
C LEU A 225 5.47 -11.43 8.00
N PRO A 226 6.44 -12.04 7.27
CA PRO A 226 7.53 -12.75 7.92
C PRO A 226 8.55 -11.83 8.61
N ARG A 227 8.42 -10.51 8.48
CA ARG A 227 9.32 -9.51 9.08
C ARG A 227 8.66 -8.66 10.14
N PHE A 228 7.42 -8.27 9.89
CA PHE A 228 6.65 -7.36 10.75
C PHE A 228 5.66 -8.10 11.64
N GLY A 229 5.43 -9.40 11.39
CA GLY A 229 4.45 -10.19 12.12
C GLY A 229 3.02 -9.80 11.74
N ILE A 230 2.06 -10.53 12.31
CA ILE A 230 0.66 -10.43 11.90
C ILE A 230 0.05 -9.05 12.16
N VAL A 231 0.30 -8.47 13.34
CA VAL A 231 -0.36 -7.22 13.76
C VAL A 231 -0.04 -6.07 12.82
N ILE A 232 1.25 -5.82 12.55
CA ILE A 232 1.66 -4.69 11.71
C ILE A 232 1.28 -4.93 10.26
N SER A 233 1.44 -6.16 9.76
CA SER A 233 1.03 -6.47 8.39
C SER A 233 -0.48 -6.30 8.20
N SER A 234 -1.30 -6.65 9.19
CA SER A 234 -2.74 -6.39 9.15
C SER A 234 -3.08 -4.89 9.17
N VAL A 235 -2.39 -4.09 10.00
CA VAL A 235 -2.58 -2.63 10.01
C VAL A 235 -2.20 -2.01 8.67
N LEU A 236 -1.07 -2.41 8.09
CA LEU A 236 -0.64 -1.92 6.76
C LEU A 236 -1.60 -2.38 5.66
N PHE A 237 -2.18 -3.59 5.77
CA PHE A 237 -3.18 -4.09 4.84
C PHE A 237 -4.46 -3.25 4.90
N ALA A 238 -4.97 -3.01 6.11
CA ALA A 238 -6.15 -2.15 6.30
C ALA A 238 -5.89 -0.72 5.78
N ALA A 239 -4.69 -0.18 6.00
CA ALA A 239 -4.32 1.14 5.52
C ALA A 239 -4.29 1.25 3.99
N LEU A 240 -3.99 0.18 3.23
CA LEU A 240 -4.11 0.22 1.77
C LEU A 240 -5.56 0.41 1.29
N HIS A 241 -6.54 0.12 2.14
CA HIS A 241 -7.96 0.14 1.80
C HIS A 241 -8.68 1.41 2.27
N THR A 242 -7.98 2.36 2.91
CA THR A 242 -8.58 3.62 3.37
C THR A 242 -8.89 4.60 2.23
N GLN A 243 -8.47 4.28 1.00
CA GLN A 243 -8.65 5.11 -0.20
C GLN A 243 -10.14 5.36 -0.53
N TYR A 244 -11.02 4.42 -0.17
CA TYR A 244 -12.47 4.47 -0.39
C TYR A 244 -13.23 5.22 0.72
N ALA A 245 -12.51 6.03 1.51
CA ALA A 245 -12.93 6.57 2.80
C ALA A 245 -13.14 5.49 3.87
N VAL A 246 -13.06 5.89 5.15
CA VAL A 246 -13.47 5.03 6.26
C VAL A 246 -14.99 4.88 6.18
N SER A 247 -15.43 3.71 5.76
CA SER A 247 -16.83 3.32 5.57
C SER A 247 -17.06 2.02 6.30
N PHE A 248 -18.34 1.62 6.44
CA PHE A 248 -18.65 0.30 7.01
C PHE A 248 -17.99 -0.85 6.23
N ALA A 249 -17.74 -0.68 4.93
CA ALA A 249 -17.08 -1.68 4.11
C ALA A 249 -15.55 -1.74 4.29
N THR A 250 -14.93 -0.72 4.88
CA THR A 250 -13.48 -0.63 5.10
C THR A 250 -13.06 -0.80 6.58
N LEU A 251 -14.02 -0.98 7.50
CA LEU A 251 -13.84 -1.27 8.93
C LEU A 251 -14.17 -2.72 9.27
#